data_AF-A0A1C0V5E5-F1
#
_entry.id   AF-A0A1C0V5E5-F1
#
_cell.length_a   1.000
_cell.length_b   1.000
_cell.length_c   1.000
_cell.angle_alpha   90.00
_cell.angle_beta   90.00
_cell.angle_gamma   90.00
#
_symmetry.space_group_name_H-M   'P 1'
#
loop_
_entity.id
_entity.type
_entity.pdbx_description
1 polymer ?
#
loop_
_entity_poly.entity_id
_entity_poly.type
_entity_poly.pdbx_seq_one_letter_code
_entity_poly.pdbx_strand_id
1 'polypeptide(L)'
;MRRIDAILIGLGVFLGGGLVYGLLQLVGIDATNAGIWTQAALVVGLMGWLLTYLVRALTQKMTYSQQLQDYKDAVLQKQLEALSPEELAALEARLEAEAAETDRSNPTHPSP
;
A
#
# COMPACT_ATOMS: atom_id res chain seq x y z
N MET A 1 12.51 -6.88 12.51
CA MET A 1 12.94 -6.04 13.65
C MET A 1 13.74 -6.90 14.61
N ARG A 2 14.91 -6.41 15.03
CA ARG A 2 15.71 -6.98 16.10
C ARG A 2 15.12 -6.53 17.45
N ARG A 3 15.39 -7.27 18.52
CA ARG A 3 14.91 -6.92 19.88
C ARG A 3 15.32 -5.49 20.29
N ILE A 4 16.51 -5.06 19.89
CA ILE A 4 17.03 -3.72 20.18
C ILE A 4 16.22 -2.61 19.49
N ASP A 5 15.69 -2.87 18.29
CA ASP A 5 14.90 -1.90 17.54
C ASP A 5 13.64 -1.53 18.33
N ALA A 6 12.97 -2.52 18.93
CA ALA A 6 11.78 -2.29 19.75
C ALA A 6 12.10 -1.45 20.99
N ILE A 7 13.25 -1.71 21.64
CA ILE A 7 13.70 -0.93 22.80
C ILE A 7 14.00 0.51 22.40
N LEU A 8 14.69 0.72 21.28
CA LEU A 8 15.03 2.06 20.78
C LEU A 8 13.79 2.85 20.37
N ILE A 9 12.81 2.21 19.73
CA ILE A 9 11.53 2.85 19.41
C ILE A 9 10.79 3.25 20.70
N GLY A 10 10.70 2.33 21.67
CA GLY A 10 10.05 2.62 22.95
C GLY A 10 10.71 3.78 23.69
N LEU A 11 12.04 3.78 23.76
CA LEU A 11 12.81 4.87 24.38
C LEU A 11 12.63 6.19 23.62
N GLY A 12 12.64 6.15 22.29
CA GLY A 12 12.43 7.33 21.44
C GLY A 12 11.04 7.93 21.64
N VAL A 13 9.99 7.11 21.71
CA VAL A 13 8.62 7.57 21.99
C VAL A 13 8.52 8.16 23.40
N PHE A 14 9.13 7.53 24.40
CA PHE A 14 9.14 8.04 25.78
C PHE A 14 9.83 9.41 25.88
N LEU A 15 11.05 9.52 25.35
CA LEU A 15 11.80 10.77 25.34
C LEU A 15 11.07 11.85 24.51
N GLY A 16 10.53 11.48 23.36
CA GLY A 16 9.73 12.38 22.52
C GLY A 16 8.48 12.91 23.24
N GLY A 17 7.75 12.04 23.96
CA GLY A 17 6.62 12.44 24.78
C GLY A 17 7.04 13.39 25.90
N GLY A 18 8.14 13.10 26.60
CA GLY A 18 8.69 13.99 27.63
C GLY A 18 9.10 15.36 27.07
N LEU A 19 9.67 15.41 25.87
CA LEU A 19 10.00 16.66 25.19
C LEU A 19 8.75 17.46 24.82
N VAL A 20 7.74 16.82 24.25
CA VAL A 20 6.45 17.49 23.91
C VAL A 20 5.81 18.05 25.17
N TYR A 21 5.73 17.25 26.25
CA TYR A 21 5.21 17.70 27.54
C TYR A 21 5.98 18.90 28.09
N GLY A 22 7.32 18.84 28.09
CA GLY A 22 8.18 19.93 28.55
C GLY A 22 8.00 21.21 27.73
N LEU A 23 7.90 21.10 26.40
CA LEU A 23 7.63 22.23 25.52
C LEU A 23 6.27 22.87 25.81
N LEU A 24 5.23 22.05 26.02
CA LEU A 24 3.89 22.54 26.36
C LEU A 24 3.90 23.31 27.69
N GLN A 25 4.63 22.82 28.70
CA GLN A 25 4.80 23.55 29.96
C GLN A 25 5.60 24.84 29.80
N LEU A 26 6.64 24.84 28.97
CA LEU A 26 7.47 26.04 28.70
C LEU A 26 6.66 27.17 28.06
N VAL A 27 5.63 26.84 27.26
CA VAL A 27 4.71 27.84 26.68
C VAL A 27 3.55 28.21 27.61
N GLY A 28 3.58 27.75 28.87
CA GLY A 28 2.64 28.15 29.92
C GLY A 28 1.40 27.28 30.06
N ILE A 29 1.34 26.10 29.41
CA ILE A 29 0.24 25.15 29.61
C ILE A 29 0.44 24.45 30.95
N ASP A 30 -0.62 24.38 31.76
CA ASP A 30 -0.57 23.68 33.04
C ASP A 30 -0.25 22.18 32.86
N ALA A 31 0.28 21.57 33.90
CA ALA A 31 0.76 20.19 33.86
C ALA A 31 -0.33 19.19 33.42
N THR A 32 -1.58 19.39 33.85
CA THR A 32 -2.68 18.49 33.51
C THR A 32 -3.00 18.57 32.02
N ASN A 33 -3.19 19.78 31.50
CA ASN A 33 -3.47 19.97 30.07
C ASN A 33 -2.26 19.58 29.20
N ALA A 34 -1.03 19.88 29.61
CA ALA A 34 0.18 19.45 28.91
C ALA A 34 0.23 17.91 28.79
N GLY A 35 -0.14 17.19 29.84
CA GLY A 35 -0.25 15.73 29.82
C GLY A 35 -1.32 15.24 28.84
N ILE A 36 -2.50 15.84 28.86
CA ILE A 36 -3.60 15.49 27.94
C ILE A 36 -3.19 15.69 26.48
N TRP A 37 -2.61 16.85 26.14
CA TRP A 37 -2.20 17.16 24.77
C TRP A 37 -1.03 16.30 24.29
N THR A 38 -0.07 15.99 25.18
CA THR A 38 1.01 15.05 24.86
C THR A 38 0.47 13.67 24.54
N GLN A 39 -0.47 13.17 25.34
CA GLN A 39 -1.10 11.87 25.11
C GLN A 39 -1.96 11.88 23.84
N ALA A 40 -2.72 12.94 23.59
CA ALA A 40 -3.52 13.09 22.38
C ALA A 40 -2.63 13.05 21.13
N ALA A 41 -1.49 13.75 21.15
CA ALA A 41 -0.51 13.72 20.06
C ALA A 41 0.04 12.31 19.81
N LEU A 42 0.36 11.56 20.88
CA LEU A 42 0.80 10.17 20.77
C LEU A 42 -0.29 9.30 20.12
N VAL A 43 -1.53 9.39 20.58
CA VAL A 43 -2.65 8.61 20.04
C VAL A 43 -2.89 8.94 18.57
N VAL A 44 -2.89 10.22 18.19
CA VAL A 44 -3.02 10.63 16.78
C VAL A 44 -1.86 10.10 15.94
N GLY A 45 -0.63 10.15 16.46
CA GLY A 45 0.54 9.56 15.79
C GLY A 45 0.39 8.05 15.58
N LEU A 46 -0.08 7.32 16.60
CA LEU A 46 -0.35 5.88 16.50
C LEU A 46 -1.47 5.59 15.50
N MET A 47 -2.54 6.37 15.49
CA MET A 47 -3.63 6.26 14.51
C MET A 47 -3.12 6.49 13.09
N GLY A 48 -2.28 7.51 12.89
CA GLY A 48 -1.62 7.77 11.61
C GLY A 48 -0.73 6.60 11.18
N TRP A 49 0.05 6.04 12.11
CA TRP A 49 0.89 4.88 11.82
C TRP A 49 0.05 3.66 11.44
N LEU A 50 -1.03 3.36 12.18
CA LEU A 50 -1.97 2.29 11.85
C LEU A 50 -2.63 2.49 10.48
N LEU A 51 -2.99 3.73 10.14
CA LEU A 51 -3.58 4.04 8.84
C LEU A 51 -2.65 3.69 7.67
N THR A 52 -1.32 3.80 7.84
CA THR A 52 -0.37 3.35 6.81
C THR A 52 -0.50 1.87 6.47
N TYR A 53 -0.79 1.03 7.48
CA TYR A 53 -1.01 -0.39 7.27
C TYR A 53 -2.36 -0.65 6.57
N LEU A 54 -3.40 0.10 6.94
CA LEU A 54 -4.71 -0.01 6.29
C LEU A 54 -4.62 0.34 4.80
N VAL A 55 -3.97 1.45 4.45
CA VAL A 55 -3.78 1.86 3.05
C VAL A 55 -2.97 0.82 2.27
N ARG A 56 -1.89 0.27 2.86
CA ARG A 56 -1.12 -0.81 2.24
C ARG A 56 -1.97 -2.07 1.99
N ALA A 57 -2.84 -2.42 2.94
CA ALA A 57 -3.71 -3.58 2.81
C ALA A 57 -4.75 -3.37 1.68
N LEU A 58 -5.40 -2.21 1.65
CA LEU A 58 -6.41 -1.89 0.64
C LEU A 58 -5.84 -1.80 -0.77
N THR A 59 -4.63 -1.25 -0.91
CA THR A 59 -3.97 -1.12 -2.22
C THR A 59 -3.34 -2.43 -2.72
N GLN A 60 -3.45 -3.53 -1.95
CA GLN A 60 -2.80 -4.82 -2.22
C GLN A 60 -1.30 -4.69 -2.57
N LYS A 61 -0.64 -3.61 -2.13
CA LYS A 61 0.81 -3.40 -2.25
C LYS A 61 1.54 -4.19 -1.18
N MET A 62 1.25 -5.48 -1.15
CA MET A 62 1.90 -6.46 -0.29
C MET A 62 2.84 -7.29 -1.12
N THR A 63 3.95 -7.69 -0.50
CA THR A 63 5.00 -8.45 -1.15
C THR A 63 4.47 -9.73 -1.79
N TYR A 64 3.52 -10.42 -1.12
CA TYR A 64 2.91 -11.63 -1.67
C TYR A 64 2.08 -11.37 -2.94
N SER A 65 1.30 -10.28 -2.97
CA SER A 65 0.50 -9.93 -4.15
C SER A 65 1.38 -9.63 -5.36
N GLN A 66 2.47 -8.90 -5.14
CA GLN A 66 3.47 -8.62 -6.19
C GLN A 66 4.15 -9.91 -6.67
N GLN A 67 4.66 -10.73 -5.74
CA GLN A 67 5.29 -12.01 -6.08
C GLN A 67 4.37 -12.93 -6.88
N LEU A 68 3.08 -12.99 -6.51
CA LEU A 68 2.10 -13.81 -7.21
C LEU A 68 1.82 -13.28 -8.62
N GLN A 69 1.75 -11.96 -8.80
CA GLN A 69 1.58 -11.33 -10.10
C GLN A 69 2.80 -11.59 -10.99
N ASP A 70 4.01 -11.30 -10.49
CA ASP A 70 5.27 -11.52 -11.21
C ASP A 70 5.42 -12.99 -11.65
N TYR A 71 5.04 -13.93 -10.78
CA TYR A 71 5.04 -15.36 -11.11
C TYR A 71 4.05 -15.71 -12.23
N LYS A 72 2.81 -15.20 -12.14
CA LYS A 72 1.79 -15.43 -13.17
C LYS A 72 2.22 -14.88 -14.52
N ASP A 73 2.77 -13.67 -14.53
CA ASP A 73 3.24 -13.00 -15.74
C ASP A 73 4.40 -13.77 -16.38
N ALA A 74 5.36 -14.22 -15.58
CA ALA A 74 6.47 -15.05 -16.06
C ALA A 74 6.00 -16.40 -16.65
N VAL A 75 5.04 -17.07 -16.01
CA VAL A 75 4.47 -18.33 -16.51
C VAL A 75 3.70 -18.11 -17.80
N LEU A 76 2.89 -17.05 -17.88
CA LEU A 76 2.15 -16.71 -19.10
C LEU A 76 3.10 -16.41 -20.26
N GLN A 77 4.16 -15.65 -20.01
CA GLN A 77 5.17 -15.33 -21.02
C GLN A 77 5.89 -16.59 -21.53
N LYS A 78 6.23 -17.53 -20.64
CA LYS A 78 6.82 -18.82 -21.04
C LYS A 78 5.88 -19.66 -21.89
N GLN A 79 4.58 -19.63 -21.60
CA GLN A 79 3.59 -20.33 -22.41
C GLN A 79 3.45 -19.69 -23.80
N LEU A 80 3.46 -18.36 -23.90
CA LEU A 80 3.44 -17.65 -25.18
C LEU A 80 4.68 -17.92 -26.02
N GLU A 81 5.87 -17.94 -25.40
CA GLU A 81 7.14 -18.28 -26.07
C GLU A 81 7.18 -19.73 -26.57
N ALA A 82 6.39 -20.64 -25.96
CA ALA A 82 6.33 -22.04 -26.33
C ALA A 82 5.32 -22.34 -27.46
N LEU A 83 4.43 -21.40 -27.79
CA LEU A 83 3.48 -21.55 -28.89
C LEU A 83 4.17 -21.39 -30.24
N SER A 84 3.71 -22.15 -31.24
CA SER A 84 4.17 -21.95 -32.62
C SER A 84 3.68 -20.61 -33.19
N PRO A 85 4.34 -20.06 -34.22
CA PRO A 85 3.91 -18.80 -34.86
C PRO A 85 2.47 -18.85 -35.39
N GLU A 86 2.01 -20.02 -35.85
CA GLU A 86 0.65 -20.22 -36.35
C GLU A 86 -0.39 -20.17 -35.23
N GLU A 87 -0.07 -20.76 -34.07
CA GLU A 87 -0.94 -20.73 -32.88
C GLU A 87 -1.02 -19.34 -32.26
N LEU A 88 0.10 -18.59 -32.24
CA LEU A 88 0.11 -17.19 -31.81
C LEU A 88 -0.75 -16.32 -32.71
N ALA A 89 -0.61 -16.44 -34.04
CA ALA A 89 -1.44 -15.69 -34.98
C ALA A 89 -2.94 -16.03 -34.84
N ALA A 90 -3.26 -17.30 -34.56
CA ALA A 90 -4.64 -17.71 -34.28
C ALA A 90 -5.17 -17.14 -32.96
N LEU A 91 -4.31 -16.99 -31.94
CA LEU A 91 -4.66 -16.37 -30.66
C LEU A 91 -4.91 -14.87 -30.81
N GLU A 92 -4.04 -14.16 -31.54
CA GLU A 92 -4.20 -12.73 -31.85
C GLU A 92 -5.50 -12.46 -32.60
N ALA A 93 -5.81 -13.24 -33.64
CA ALA A 93 -7.05 -13.12 -34.41
C ALA A 93 -8.31 -13.34 -33.55
N ARG A 94 -8.24 -14.25 -32.55
CA ARG A 94 -9.34 -14.47 -31.60
C ARG A 94 -9.55 -13.27 -30.66
N LEU A 95 -8.46 -12.68 -30.15
CA LEU A 95 -8.53 -11.51 -29.27
C LEU A 95 -9.09 -10.28 -29.99
N GLU A 96 -8.71 -10.06 -31.25
CA GLU A 96 -9.27 -8.98 -32.07
C GLU A 96 -10.77 -9.15 -32.31
N ALA A 97 -11.22 -10.38 -32.58
CA ALA A 97 -12.64 -10.68 -32.76
C ALA A 97 -13.44 -10.44 -31.47
N GLU A 98 -12.92 -10.86 -30.32
CA GLU A 98 -13.56 -10.68 -29.00
C GLU A 98 -13.58 -9.21 -28.57
N ALA A 99 -12.51 -8.45 -28.83
CA ALA A 99 -12.47 -7.00 -28.61
C ALA A 99 -13.52 -6.26 -29.46
N ALA A 100 -13.63 -6.62 -30.75
CA ALA A 100 -14.63 -6.04 -31.64
C ALA A 100 -16.08 -6.42 -31.27
N GLU A 101 -16.28 -7.59 -30.65
CA GLU A 101 -17.59 -8.02 -30.13
C GLU A 101 -17.95 -7.33 -28.81
N THR A 102 -16.97 -7.10 -27.94
CA THR A 102 -17.11 -6.32 -26.70
C THR A 102 -17.45 -4.86 -27.01
N ASP A 103 -16.82 -4.26 -28.02
CA ASP A 103 -17.12 -2.90 -28.50
C ASP A 103 -18.53 -2.80 -29.11
N ARG A 104 -18.91 -3.77 -29.95
CA ARG A 104 -20.28 -3.84 -30.52
C ARG A 104 -21.39 -4.05 -29.48
N SER A 105 -21.08 -4.63 -28.33
CA SER A 105 -22.05 -4.89 -27.26
C SER A 105 -22.11 -3.78 -26.19
N ASN A 106 -21.22 -2.78 -26.22
CA ASN A 106 -21.19 -1.64 -25.29
C ASN A 106 -21.19 -0.29 -26.03
N PRO A 107 -22.37 0.31 -26.32
CA PRO A 107 -22.49 1.44 -27.26
C PRO A 107 -22.04 2.83 -26.73
N THR A 108 -21.38 2.94 -25.58
CA THR A 108 -21.09 4.24 -24.92
C THR A 108 -19.62 4.65 -24.88
N HIS A 109 -18.69 3.92 -25.51
CA HIS A 109 -17.28 4.33 -25.55
C HIS A 109 -16.72 4.27 -26.98
N PRO A 110 -16.56 5.39 -27.70
CA PRO A 110 -15.76 5.39 -28.92
C PRO A 110 -14.29 5.19 -28.55
N SER A 111 -13.62 4.29 -29.27
CA SER A 111 -12.16 4.16 -29.28
C SER A 111 -11.49 5.51 -29.62
N PRO A 112 -10.31 5.84 -29.05
CA PRO A 112 -9.53 7.00 -29.46
C PRO A 112 -9.00 6.88 -30.90
#